data_AF-A0A7J5ZMQ6-F1
#
_entry.id   AF-A0A7J5ZMQ6-F1
#
_cell.length_a   1.000
_cell.length_b   1.000
_cell.length_c   1.000
_cell.angle_alpha   90.00
_cell.angle_beta   90.00
_cell.angle_gamma   90.00
#
_symmetry.space_group_name_H-M   'P 1'
#
loop_
_entity.id
_entity.type
_entity.pdbx_description
1 polymer ?
#
loop_
_entity_poly.entity_id
_entity_poly.type
_entity_poly.pdbx_seq_one_letter_code
_entity_poly.pdbx_strand_id
1 'polypeptide(L)'
;MMSAEGERMDSLDGWVAIKSDIFEDRETHNIRFLVQWSDTESKFAVICHNRTLQQRKRKMMKVEEEQDGWAAMFSASELRHIHQQLSGSGDALSGFLPDLSAFSRPGVWDMLLRRTWQEQEQERDVEMVCVQLERYFSTAVDVCGAKILLETLFPQEEEGEEDKYCENMQEFKRRAMEEQVRRAKDTVDTITQSHRTTTGLVQLIKIYEDEDEAYGDLVTMATQFYQHQLQPFRDMRELSTLRTMEIQKILQLQELGPKRVCELERESEEWSRRANEAVCSIQDVTVCYFTETTTALSGMLKQMEVDRKRFGHASWAVATPRLEKLKFLLAKETLQLMRAREMCVNRRKDEIKEKMSGVCDGASVCDVDVLELQYYEAQLELYD
;
A
#
# COMPACT_ATOMS: atom_id res chain seq x y z
N MET A 1 17.66 19.73 40.99
CA MET A 1 16.91 20.48 39.96
C MET A 1 16.52 19.48 38.90
N MET A 2 15.31 18.93 38.99
CA MET A 2 14.73 18.12 37.91
C MET A 2 13.89 19.10 37.08
N SER A 3 14.33 19.36 35.84
CA SER A 3 13.52 20.12 34.89
C SER A 3 12.27 19.31 34.58
N ALA A 4 11.13 19.80 35.04
CA ALA A 4 9.85 19.44 34.47
C ALA A 4 9.80 20.07 33.07
N GLU A 5 10.21 19.31 32.06
CA GLU A 5 9.79 19.56 30.69
C GLU A 5 8.30 19.28 30.65
N GLY A 6 7.49 20.32 30.87
CA GLY A 6 6.06 20.25 30.66
C GLY A 6 5.82 19.89 29.20
N GLU A 7 5.03 18.83 28.97
CA GLU A 7 4.50 18.50 27.65
C GLU A 7 3.97 19.77 26.99
N ARG A 8 4.63 20.19 25.90
CA ARG A 8 4.13 21.28 25.07
C ARG A 8 2.74 20.87 24.59
N MET A 9 1.73 21.71 24.85
CA MET A 9 0.35 21.47 24.36
C MET A 9 0.25 21.40 22.83
N ASP A 10 1.27 21.88 22.11
CA ASP A 10 1.40 21.76 20.65
C ASP A 10 2.33 20.61 20.22
N SER A 11 2.66 19.67 21.11
CA SER A 11 3.46 18.50 20.71
C SER A 11 2.63 17.60 19.81
N LEU A 12 3.16 17.35 18.61
CA LEU A 12 2.63 16.33 17.71
C LEU A 12 3.08 14.91 18.11
N ASP A 13 3.74 14.75 19.26
CA ASP A 13 4.07 13.43 19.81
C ASP A 13 2.79 12.67 20.16
N GLY A 14 2.62 11.50 19.54
CA GLY A 14 1.45 10.63 19.72
C GLY A 14 0.34 10.77 18.67
N TRP A 15 0.48 11.68 17.70
CA TRP A 15 -0.49 11.78 16.60
C TRP A 15 -0.33 10.65 15.59
N VAL A 16 -1.46 10.04 15.21
CA VAL A 16 -1.51 8.97 14.21
C VAL A 16 -2.33 9.42 13.01
N ALA A 17 -1.84 9.12 11.81
CA ALA A 17 -2.56 9.38 10.58
C ALA A 17 -3.69 8.36 10.42
N ILE A 18 -4.91 8.84 10.22
CA ILE A 18 -6.11 8.03 10.05
C ILE A 18 -6.36 7.89 8.54
N LYS A 19 -6.66 6.68 8.07
CA LYS A 19 -6.98 6.43 6.64
C LYS A 19 -8.14 7.33 6.19
N SER A 20 -8.06 7.88 4.98
CA SER A 20 -9.10 8.78 4.45
C SER A 20 -10.43 8.09 4.17
N ASP A 21 -10.41 6.79 3.87
CA ASP A 21 -11.55 6.07 3.29
C ASP A 21 -12.13 5.00 4.26
N ILE A 22 -11.95 5.17 5.57
CA ILE A 22 -12.30 4.17 6.60
C ILE A 22 -13.77 3.74 6.56
N PHE A 23 -14.65 4.66 6.16
CA PHE A 23 -16.09 4.46 6.14
C PHE A 23 -16.64 4.26 4.73
N GLU A 24 -15.79 4.19 3.70
CA GLU A 24 -16.22 3.86 2.35
C GLU A 24 -16.38 2.33 2.22
N ASP A 25 -17.53 1.81 2.68
CA ASP A 25 -17.92 0.42 2.44
C ASP A 25 -18.25 0.22 0.96
N ARG A 26 -17.23 -0.09 0.16
CA ARG A 26 -17.38 -0.37 -1.28
C ARG A 26 -17.79 -1.82 -1.58
N GLU A 27 -17.83 -2.70 -0.56
CA GLU A 27 -17.97 -4.14 -0.76
C GLU A 27 -19.34 -4.69 -0.34
N THR A 28 -20.06 -5.27 -1.32
CA THR A 28 -21.26 -6.06 -1.06
C THR A 28 -20.88 -7.47 -0.63
N HIS A 29 -21.08 -7.78 0.64
CA HIS A 29 -20.76 -9.08 1.21
C HIS A 29 -21.90 -10.06 0.95
N ASN A 30 -21.64 -11.17 0.24
CA ASN A 30 -22.63 -12.25 0.10
C ASN A 30 -22.41 -13.27 1.23
N ILE A 31 -23.09 -13.04 2.33
CA ILE A 31 -23.00 -13.87 3.54
C ILE A 31 -24.12 -14.90 3.54
N ARG A 32 -23.76 -16.15 3.86
CA ARG A 32 -24.74 -17.21 4.10
C ARG A 32 -24.63 -17.72 5.53
N PHE A 33 -25.77 -17.77 6.21
CA PHE A 33 -25.91 -18.39 7.52
C PHE A 33 -26.46 -19.80 7.40
N LEU A 34 -25.99 -20.66 8.31
CA LEU A 34 -26.51 -21.99 8.56
C LEU A 34 -26.76 -22.09 10.06
N VAL A 35 -27.97 -22.48 10.46
CA VAL A 35 -28.34 -22.59 11.87
C VAL A 35 -28.79 -24.01 12.15
N GLN A 36 -28.24 -24.61 13.20
CA GLN A 36 -28.63 -25.94 13.66
C GLN A 36 -28.78 -25.95 15.17
N TRP A 37 -29.77 -26.68 15.68
CA TRP A 37 -29.93 -26.87 17.11
C TRP A 37 -29.08 -28.03 17.62
N SER A 38 -28.41 -27.81 18.75
CA SER A 38 -27.69 -28.85 19.48
C SER A 38 -28.48 -29.23 20.74
N ASP A 39 -29.00 -30.45 20.78
CA ASP A 39 -29.73 -30.97 21.94
C ASP A 39 -28.84 -31.13 23.18
N THR A 40 -27.55 -31.46 22.99
CA THR A 40 -26.60 -31.68 24.08
C THR A 40 -26.27 -30.40 24.83
N GLU A 41 -26.14 -29.28 24.11
CA GLU A 41 -25.82 -27.98 24.71
C GLU A 41 -27.05 -27.11 24.96
N SER A 42 -28.20 -27.48 24.38
CA SER A 42 -29.43 -26.67 24.34
C SER A 42 -29.16 -25.26 23.80
N LYS A 43 -28.43 -25.19 22.69
CA LYS A 43 -27.99 -23.96 22.02
C LYS A 43 -28.12 -24.09 20.50
N PHE A 44 -28.21 -22.94 19.82
CA PHE A 44 -28.18 -22.84 18.36
C PHE A 44 -26.73 -22.67 17.88
N ALA A 45 -26.25 -23.64 17.12
CA ALA A 45 -25.04 -23.53 16.32
C ALA A 45 -25.30 -22.63 15.12
N VAL A 46 -24.65 -21.48 15.07
CA VAL A 46 -24.73 -20.54 13.95
C VAL A 46 -23.38 -20.54 13.26
N ILE A 47 -23.39 -20.92 11.98
CA ILE A 47 -22.23 -20.91 11.11
C ILE A 47 -22.46 -19.87 10.02
N CYS A 48 -21.46 -19.04 9.80
CA CYS A 48 -21.45 -17.96 8.83
C CYS A 48 -20.35 -18.19 7.80
N HIS A 49 -20.69 -18.07 6.51
CA HIS A 49 -19.73 -18.19 5.41
C HIS A 49 -19.79 -16.96 4.51
N ASN A 50 -18.64 -16.36 4.25
CA ASN A 50 -18.50 -15.26 3.30
C ASN A 50 -18.20 -15.81 1.90
N ARG A 51 -19.23 -15.91 1.05
CA ARG A 51 -19.09 -16.50 -0.30
C ARG A 51 -18.29 -15.60 -1.25
N THR A 52 -18.31 -14.29 -1.01
CA THR A 52 -17.53 -13.31 -1.78
C THR A 52 -16.02 -13.50 -1.58
N LEU A 53 -15.57 -13.73 -0.34
CA LEU A 53 -14.15 -14.01 -0.03
C LEU A 53 -13.71 -15.39 -0.54
N GLN A 54 -14.54 -16.43 -0.35
CA GLN A 54 -14.24 -17.77 -0.87
C GLN A 54 -14.08 -17.81 -2.40
N GLN A 55 -14.86 -17.03 -3.15
CA GLN A 55 -14.72 -16.94 -4.60
C GLN A 55 -13.46 -16.19 -5.04
N ARG A 56 -13.05 -15.13 -4.30
CA ARG A 56 -11.81 -14.41 -4.56
C ARG A 56 -10.58 -15.30 -4.35
N LYS A 57 -10.49 -16.01 -3.23
CA LYS A 57 -9.35 -16.92 -2.97
C LYS A 57 -9.19 -17.98 -4.05
N ARG A 58 -10.30 -18.55 -4.53
CA ARG A 58 -10.30 -19.51 -5.65
C ARG A 58 -9.82 -18.91 -6.97
N LYS A 59 -10.08 -17.63 -7.22
CA LYS A 59 -9.66 -16.93 -8.45
C LYS A 59 -8.23 -16.41 -8.38
N MET A 60 -7.78 -15.95 -7.22
CA MET A 60 -6.50 -15.26 -7.05
C MET A 60 -5.36 -16.18 -6.60
N MET A 61 -5.62 -17.43 -6.21
CA MET A 61 -4.60 -18.36 -5.65
C MET A 61 -3.74 -17.72 -4.54
N LYS A 62 -4.27 -16.69 -3.87
CA LYS A 62 -3.61 -16.00 -2.77
C LYS A 62 -3.95 -16.69 -1.47
N VAL A 63 -2.93 -17.01 -0.69
CA VAL A 63 -3.03 -17.44 0.71
C VAL A 63 -2.95 -16.19 1.57
N GLU A 64 -3.98 -15.33 1.53
CA GLU A 64 -4.15 -14.33 2.58
C GLU A 64 -4.99 -14.96 3.70
N GLU A 65 -4.52 -14.81 4.95
CA GLU A 65 -5.11 -15.40 6.18
C GLU A 65 -6.40 -14.68 6.63
N GLU A 66 -7.20 -14.14 5.71
CA GLU A 66 -8.52 -13.64 6.06
C GLU A 66 -9.43 -14.82 6.41
N GLN A 67 -10.11 -14.77 7.56
CA GLN A 67 -11.02 -15.83 7.97
C GLN A 67 -12.27 -15.84 7.08
N ASP A 68 -12.48 -16.93 6.32
CA ASP A 68 -13.57 -17.04 5.34
C ASP A 68 -14.91 -17.52 5.94
N GLY A 69 -14.92 -17.83 7.23
CA GLY A 69 -16.11 -18.30 7.93
C GLY A 69 -15.97 -18.27 9.46
N TRP A 70 -17.11 -18.08 10.11
CA TRP A 70 -17.24 -17.98 11.56
C TRP A 70 -18.24 -19.01 12.08
N ALA A 71 -18.06 -19.48 13.30
CA ALA A 71 -18.98 -20.42 13.94
C ALA A 71 -19.07 -20.13 15.44
N ALA A 72 -20.29 -20.06 15.96
CA ALA A 72 -20.55 -19.81 17.39
C ALA A 72 -21.85 -20.49 17.83
N MET A 73 -21.97 -20.71 19.14
CA MET A 73 -23.12 -21.35 19.77
C MET A 73 -23.86 -20.34 20.64
N PHE A 74 -25.15 -20.11 20.36
CA PHE A 74 -25.95 -19.12 21.07
C PHE A 74 -27.12 -19.75 21.82
N SER A 75 -27.32 -19.32 23.07
CA SER A 75 -28.54 -19.62 23.81
C SER A 75 -29.72 -18.75 23.34
N ALA A 76 -30.96 -19.20 23.58
CA ALA A 76 -32.16 -18.41 23.28
C ALA A 76 -32.18 -17.05 24.02
N SER A 77 -31.52 -16.94 25.18
CA SER A 77 -31.33 -15.66 25.86
C SER A 77 -30.29 -14.81 25.14
N GLU A 78 -29.14 -15.36 24.74
CA GLU A 78 -28.10 -14.62 24.01
C GLU A 78 -28.63 -14.05 22.70
N LEU A 79 -29.40 -14.84 21.93
CA LEU A 79 -30.03 -14.37 20.68
C LEU A 79 -31.00 -13.19 20.91
N ARG A 80 -31.71 -13.16 22.04
CA ARG A 80 -32.57 -12.01 22.39
C ARG A 80 -31.75 -10.76 22.72
N HIS A 81 -30.59 -10.91 23.37
CA HIS A 81 -29.70 -9.78 23.65
C HIS A 81 -29.05 -9.26 22.36
N ILE A 82 -28.58 -10.15 21.49
CA ILE A 82 -28.06 -9.82 20.16
C ILE A 82 -29.13 -9.08 19.35
N HIS A 83 -30.38 -9.57 19.37
CA HIS A 83 -31.49 -8.91 18.71
C HIS A 83 -31.73 -7.48 19.24
N GLN A 84 -31.67 -7.26 20.55
CA GLN A 84 -31.79 -5.92 21.15
C GLN A 84 -30.66 -5.00 20.69
N GLN A 85 -29.43 -5.50 20.60
CA GLN A 85 -28.27 -4.75 20.12
C GLN A 85 -28.42 -4.39 18.63
N LEU A 86 -28.81 -5.34 17.78
CA LEU A 86 -29.02 -5.10 16.35
C LEU A 86 -30.22 -4.18 16.09
N SER A 87 -31.29 -4.32 16.87
CA SER A 87 -32.46 -3.44 16.77
C SER A 87 -32.13 -2.01 17.19
N GLY A 88 -31.10 -1.79 18.02
CA GLY A 88 -30.60 -0.45 18.33
C GLY A 88 -29.85 0.21 17.17
N SER A 89 -29.24 -0.59 16.28
CA SER A 89 -28.55 -0.12 15.07
C SER A 89 -29.48 -0.01 13.86
N GLY A 90 -30.59 -0.76 13.82
CA GLY A 90 -31.58 -0.75 12.74
C GLY A 90 -33.00 -1.02 13.24
N ASP A 91 -33.82 0.03 13.34
CA ASP A 91 -35.20 -0.03 13.83
C ASP A 91 -36.11 -1.01 13.05
N ALA A 92 -35.78 -1.24 11.78
CA ALA A 92 -36.52 -2.13 10.89
C ALA A 92 -36.46 -3.61 11.32
N LEU A 93 -35.53 -4.01 12.20
CA LEU A 93 -35.40 -5.39 12.67
C LEU A 93 -36.32 -5.73 13.86
N SER A 94 -36.92 -4.73 14.51
CA SER A 94 -37.60 -4.85 15.82
C SER A 94 -38.80 -5.82 15.89
N GLY A 95 -39.29 -6.30 14.74
CA GLY A 95 -40.38 -7.28 14.66
C GLY A 95 -40.02 -8.63 14.01
N PHE A 96 -38.76 -8.86 13.63
CA PHE A 96 -38.37 -10.02 12.81
C PHE A 96 -37.76 -11.18 13.59
N LEU A 97 -37.63 -11.09 14.92
CA LEU A 97 -37.10 -12.19 15.73
C LEU A 97 -38.12 -13.35 15.79
N PRO A 98 -37.74 -14.59 15.44
CA PRO A 98 -38.60 -15.75 15.64
C PRO A 98 -38.89 -15.99 17.12
N ASP A 99 -40.00 -16.67 17.42
CA ASP A 99 -40.33 -17.00 18.81
C ASP A 99 -39.36 -18.06 19.36
N LEU A 100 -38.51 -17.64 20.29
CA LEU A 100 -37.54 -18.50 20.99
C LEU A 100 -38.02 -18.91 22.39
N SER A 101 -39.29 -18.70 22.73
CA SER A 101 -39.88 -19.00 24.05
C SER A 101 -39.69 -20.47 24.43
N ALA A 102 -39.97 -21.38 23.49
CA ALA A 102 -39.85 -22.84 23.64
C ALA A 102 -38.41 -23.36 23.84
N PHE A 103 -37.40 -22.54 23.56
CA PHE A 103 -35.96 -22.89 23.64
C PHE A 103 -35.26 -22.21 24.82
N SER A 104 -36.00 -21.43 25.61
CA SER A 104 -35.48 -20.87 26.85
C SER A 104 -35.34 -21.96 27.92
N ARG A 105 -34.18 -22.00 28.59
CA ARG A 105 -34.04 -22.85 29.78
C ARG A 105 -34.97 -22.29 30.87
N PRO A 106 -35.83 -23.12 31.49
CA PRO A 106 -36.70 -22.65 32.56
C PRO A 106 -35.84 -22.11 33.71
N GLY A 107 -36.12 -20.87 34.12
CA GLY A 107 -35.44 -20.26 35.26
C GLY A 107 -35.71 -21.05 36.54
N VAL A 108 -34.88 -20.84 37.56
CA VAL A 108 -35.00 -21.53 38.86
C VAL A 108 -36.39 -21.35 39.49
N TRP A 109 -37.01 -20.19 39.24
CA TRP A 109 -38.39 -19.86 39.64
C TRP A 109 -39.46 -20.57 38.82
N ASP A 110 -39.21 -20.80 37.52
CA ASP A 110 -40.13 -21.49 36.62
C ASP A 110 -40.22 -22.99 36.99
N MET A 111 -39.09 -23.60 37.39
CA MET A 111 -39.04 -24.95 37.97
C MET A 111 -39.77 -25.05 39.32
N LEU A 112 -39.69 -24.01 40.15
CA LEU A 112 -40.35 -23.95 41.46
C LEU A 112 -41.88 -23.77 41.36
N LEU A 113 -42.35 -23.08 40.31
CA LEU A 113 -43.77 -22.78 40.08
C LEU A 113 -44.46 -23.77 39.13
N ARG A 114 -43.73 -24.62 38.38
CA ARG A 114 -44.25 -25.59 37.39
C ARG A 114 -45.04 -26.79 37.93
N ARG A 115 -45.37 -26.88 39.22
CA ARG A 115 -46.10 -28.04 39.77
C ARG A 115 -47.59 -28.12 39.42
N THR A 116 -48.16 -27.20 38.64
CA THR A 116 -49.62 -27.17 38.38
C THR A 116 -50.08 -27.21 36.93
N TRP A 117 -49.22 -27.45 35.93
CA TRP A 117 -49.70 -27.62 34.55
C TRP A 117 -48.98 -28.77 33.85
N GLN A 118 -49.76 -29.82 33.55
CA GLN A 118 -49.37 -30.94 32.70
C GLN A 118 -48.97 -30.47 31.30
N GLU A 119 -48.00 -31.19 30.74
CA GLU A 119 -47.42 -31.06 29.41
C GLU A 119 -48.41 -30.71 28.30
N GLN A 120 -48.06 -29.67 27.53
CA GLN A 120 -47.89 -29.91 26.11
C GLN A 120 -46.40 -29.92 25.85
N GLU A 121 -45.81 -31.10 25.69
CA GLU A 121 -44.67 -31.25 24.78
C GLU A 121 -45.19 -30.84 23.39
N GLN A 122 -45.23 -29.54 23.11
CA GLN A 122 -45.25 -29.09 21.73
C GLN A 122 -43.98 -29.68 21.12
N GLU A 123 -44.15 -30.57 20.14
CA GLU A 123 -43.07 -30.95 19.23
C GLU A 123 -42.41 -29.64 18.81
N ARG A 124 -41.21 -29.40 19.35
CA ARG A 124 -40.45 -28.21 19.04
C ARG A 124 -40.13 -28.34 17.57
N ASP A 125 -40.71 -27.50 16.72
CA ASP A 125 -40.36 -27.46 15.31
C ASP A 125 -39.00 -26.75 15.19
N VAL A 126 -37.97 -27.50 15.57
CA VAL A 126 -36.58 -27.06 15.65
C VAL A 126 -36.09 -26.65 14.26
N GLU A 127 -36.50 -27.39 13.23
CA GLU A 127 -36.13 -27.11 11.84
C GLU A 127 -36.74 -25.80 11.35
N MET A 128 -38.03 -25.55 11.63
CA MET A 128 -38.67 -24.28 11.27
C MET A 128 -37.99 -23.09 11.93
N VAL A 129 -37.66 -23.19 13.22
CA VAL A 129 -37.00 -22.09 13.96
C VAL A 129 -35.56 -21.86 13.47
N CYS A 130 -34.82 -22.92 13.13
CA CYS A 130 -33.50 -22.79 12.51
C CYS A 130 -33.58 -22.06 11.16
N VAL A 131 -34.53 -22.43 10.29
CA VAL A 131 -34.74 -21.76 8.99
C VAL A 131 -35.17 -20.29 9.17
N GLN A 132 -35.98 -20.00 10.18
CA GLN A 132 -36.37 -18.63 10.51
C GLN A 132 -35.18 -17.80 11.02
N LEU A 133 -34.30 -18.38 11.83
CA LEU A 133 -33.07 -17.73 12.28
C LEU A 133 -32.10 -17.47 11.12
N GLU A 134 -31.94 -18.41 10.18
CA GLU A 134 -31.15 -18.19 8.96
C GLU A 134 -31.65 -17.00 8.14
N ARG A 135 -32.98 -16.90 7.99
CA ARG A 135 -33.62 -15.76 7.30
C ARG A 135 -33.44 -14.47 8.08
N TYR A 136 -33.63 -14.50 9.40
CA TYR A 136 -33.43 -13.35 10.28
C TYR A 136 -32.02 -12.78 10.16
N PHE A 137 -30.98 -13.62 10.23
CA PHE A 137 -29.60 -13.16 10.07
C PHE A 137 -29.32 -12.63 8.66
N SER A 138 -29.92 -13.23 7.63
CA SER A 138 -29.82 -12.71 6.25
C SER A 138 -30.43 -11.30 6.14
N THR A 139 -31.63 -11.10 6.70
CA THR A 139 -32.28 -9.78 6.76
C THR A 139 -31.51 -8.80 7.65
N ALA A 140 -30.86 -9.26 8.72
CA ALA A 140 -30.02 -8.43 9.56
C ALA A 140 -28.77 -7.92 8.82
N VAL A 141 -28.19 -8.71 7.91
CA VAL A 141 -27.11 -8.23 7.02
C VAL A 141 -27.62 -7.11 6.11
N ASP A 142 -28.81 -7.27 5.54
CA ASP A 142 -29.37 -6.28 4.62
C ASP A 142 -29.72 -4.94 5.31
N VAL A 143 -30.11 -4.99 6.59
CA VAL A 143 -30.55 -3.80 7.35
C VAL A 143 -29.40 -3.13 8.12
N CYS A 144 -28.60 -3.90 8.86
CA CYS A 144 -27.52 -3.37 9.70
C CYS A 144 -26.15 -3.37 9.01
N GLY A 145 -26.01 -4.05 7.88
CA GLY A 145 -24.73 -4.28 7.23
C GLY A 145 -23.98 -5.49 7.80
N ALA A 146 -23.19 -6.11 6.92
CA ALA A 146 -22.42 -7.31 7.22
C ALA A 146 -21.45 -7.13 8.40
N LYS A 147 -20.75 -6.00 8.46
CA LYS A 147 -19.71 -5.73 9.46
C LYS A 147 -20.28 -5.69 10.88
N ILE A 148 -21.33 -4.89 11.08
CA ILE A 148 -22.00 -4.74 12.39
C ILE A 148 -22.54 -6.08 12.88
N LEU A 149 -23.14 -6.87 11.98
CA LEU A 149 -23.67 -8.19 12.34
C LEU A 149 -22.56 -9.17 12.73
N LEU A 150 -21.47 -9.23 11.96
CA LEU A 150 -20.33 -10.11 12.24
C LEU A 150 -19.63 -9.74 13.54
N GLU A 151 -19.40 -8.45 13.80
CA GLU A 151 -18.81 -7.97 15.06
C GLU A 151 -19.71 -8.28 16.27
N THR A 152 -21.04 -8.22 16.10
CA THR A 152 -22.00 -8.53 17.18
C THR A 152 -22.09 -10.04 17.46
N LEU A 153 -22.06 -10.89 16.42
CA LEU A 153 -22.14 -12.35 16.57
C LEU A 153 -20.80 -12.98 16.93
N PHE A 154 -19.71 -12.48 16.37
CA PHE A 154 -18.38 -13.04 16.47
C PHE A 154 -17.40 -11.93 16.89
N PRO A 155 -17.51 -11.42 18.14
CA PRO A 155 -16.55 -10.45 18.64
C PRO A 155 -15.16 -11.09 18.61
N GLN A 156 -14.28 -10.60 17.74
CA GLN A 156 -12.89 -11.03 17.72
C GLN A 156 -12.10 -10.11 18.65
N GLU A 157 -11.43 -10.67 19.66
CA GLU A 157 -10.37 -9.96 20.38
C GLU A 157 -9.13 -9.88 19.47
N GLU A 158 -9.15 -9.01 18.47
CA GLU A 158 -8.00 -8.79 17.61
C GLU A 158 -7.08 -7.73 18.24
N GLU A 159 -5.99 -8.19 18.86
CA GLU A 159 -4.82 -7.32 19.07
C GLU A 159 -4.43 -6.70 17.72
N GLY A 160 -4.51 -5.36 17.60
CA GLY A 160 -4.18 -4.63 16.37
C GLY A 160 -5.36 -4.02 15.61
N GLU A 161 -6.56 -3.89 16.19
CA GLU A 161 -7.66 -3.12 15.57
C GLU A 161 -7.25 -1.68 15.21
N GLU A 162 -6.33 -1.07 15.96
CA GLU A 162 -5.81 0.27 15.69
C GLU A 162 -5.13 0.35 14.30
N ASP A 163 -4.41 -0.67 13.86
CA ASP A 163 -3.75 -0.72 12.54
C ASP A 163 -4.75 -0.77 11.37
N LYS A 164 -6.00 -1.21 11.62
CA LYS A 164 -7.06 -1.16 10.60
C LYS A 164 -7.41 0.28 10.26
N TYR A 165 -7.36 1.19 11.23
CA TYR A 165 -7.74 2.59 11.07
C TYR A 165 -6.55 3.50 10.78
N CYS A 166 -5.35 3.11 11.23
CA CYS A 166 -4.14 3.91 11.07
C CYS A 166 -3.47 3.69 9.71
N GLU A 167 -3.05 4.77 9.07
CA GLU A 167 -2.21 4.71 7.87
C GLU A 167 -0.76 4.43 8.27
N ASN A 168 -0.03 3.69 7.44
CA ASN A 168 1.40 3.51 7.64
C ASN A 168 2.11 4.88 7.57
N MET A 169 2.73 5.29 8.67
CA MET A 169 3.42 6.58 8.80
C MET A 169 4.47 6.81 7.71
N GLN A 170 5.16 5.76 7.24
CA GLN A 170 6.15 5.88 6.16
C GLN A 170 5.48 6.15 4.81
N GLU A 171 4.34 5.52 4.56
CA GLU A 171 3.57 5.76 3.33
C GLU A 171 2.96 7.15 3.31
N PHE A 172 2.42 7.59 4.45
CA PHE A 172 1.91 8.95 4.63
C PHE A 172 3.01 9.99 4.38
N LYS A 173 4.19 9.82 5.02
CA LYS A 173 5.35 10.70 4.81
C LYS A 173 5.79 10.72 3.34
N ARG A 174 5.86 9.56 2.69
CA ARG A 174 6.20 9.45 1.26
C ARG A 174 5.21 10.24 0.40
N ARG A 175 3.90 10.04 0.60
CA ARG A 175 2.83 10.74 -0.15
C ARG A 175 2.88 12.25 0.09
N ALA A 176 3.11 12.68 1.33
CA ALA A 176 3.22 14.09 1.67
C ALA A 176 4.42 14.76 0.98
N MET A 177 5.58 14.09 0.95
CA MET A 177 6.77 14.58 0.24
C MET A 177 6.57 14.59 -1.27
N GLU A 178 5.97 13.53 -1.84
CA GLU A 178 5.65 13.45 -3.27
C GLU A 178 4.73 14.62 -3.69
N GLU A 179 3.72 14.90 -2.89
CA GLU A 179 2.82 16.03 -3.11
C GLU A 179 3.53 17.39 -2.99
N GLN A 180 4.50 17.53 -2.08
CA GLN A 180 5.33 18.73 -1.99
C GLN A 180 6.18 18.94 -3.26
N VAL A 181 6.79 17.88 -3.78
CA VAL A 181 7.53 17.92 -5.05
C VAL A 181 6.61 18.31 -6.21
N ARG A 182 5.41 17.71 -6.27
CA ARG A 182 4.40 18.02 -7.29
C ARG A 182 3.99 19.50 -7.24
N ARG A 183 3.73 20.05 -6.05
CA ARG A 183 3.38 21.47 -5.87
C ARG A 183 4.52 22.40 -6.26
N ALA A 184 5.76 22.07 -5.90
CA ALA A 184 6.92 22.87 -6.28
C ALA A 184 7.09 22.89 -7.82
N LYS A 185 6.87 21.74 -8.46
CA LYS A 185 6.88 21.64 -9.92
C LYS A 185 5.78 22.47 -10.58
N ASP A 186 4.55 22.38 -10.08
CA ASP A 186 3.42 23.20 -10.57
C ASP A 186 3.71 24.70 -10.41
N THR A 187 4.41 25.10 -9.34
CA THR A 187 4.83 26.48 -9.11
C THR A 187 5.82 26.95 -10.18
N VAL A 188 6.83 26.14 -10.51
CA VAL A 188 7.76 26.44 -11.62
C VAL A 188 7.01 26.56 -12.94
N ASP A 189 6.11 25.62 -13.24
CA ASP A 189 5.36 25.61 -14.50
C ASP A 189 4.43 26.84 -14.62
N THR A 190 3.77 27.25 -13.54
CA THR A 190 2.90 28.44 -13.52
C THR A 190 3.68 29.73 -13.70
N ILE A 191 4.84 29.86 -13.05
CA ILE A 191 5.75 31.01 -13.24
C ILE A 191 6.25 31.04 -14.69
N THR A 192 6.70 29.91 -15.24
CA THR A 192 7.15 29.80 -16.64
C THR A 192 6.07 30.23 -17.62
N GLN A 193 4.81 29.86 -17.37
CA GLN A 193 3.67 30.26 -18.21
C GLN A 193 3.37 31.77 -18.15
N SER A 194 3.69 32.44 -17.04
CA SER A 194 3.50 33.89 -16.85
C SER A 194 4.38 34.75 -17.78
N HIS A 195 5.42 34.19 -18.40
CA HIS A 195 6.25 34.88 -19.39
C HIS A 195 5.41 35.34 -20.59
N ARG A 196 4.33 34.62 -20.91
CA ARG A 196 3.47 34.91 -22.08
C ARG A 196 2.72 36.22 -21.93
N THR A 197 2.30 36.57 -20.72
CA THR A 197 1.50 37.76 -20.40
C THR A 197 2.34 39.01 -20.19
N THR A 198 3.64 38.83 -19.91
CA THR A 198 4.55 39.94 -19.60
C THR A 198 5.17 40.53 -20.87
N THR A 199 5.10 41.85 -21.02
CA THR A 199 5.60 42.58 -22.20
C THR A 199 6.90 43.37 -21.93
N GLY A 200 7.16 43.72 -20.67
CA GLY A 200 8.33 44.51 -20.28
C GLY A 200 9.50 43.65 -19.82
N LEU A 201 10.71 43.91 -20.35
CA LEU A 201 11.93 43.19 -19.95
C LEU A 201 12.24 43.31 -18.45
N VAL A 202 11.95 44.45 -17.82
CA VAL A 202 12.20 44.66 -16.38
C VAL A 202 11.30 43.76 -15.51
N GLN A 203 10.05 43.57 -15.92
CA GLN A 203 9.13 42.65 -15.24
C GLN A 203 9.57 41.20 -15.47
N LEU A 204 10.03 40.88 -16.68
CA LEU A 204 10.53 39.56 -17.03
C LEU A 204 11.80 39.18 -16.24
N ILE A 205 12.69 40.14 -15.98
CA ILE A 205 13.87 39.91 -15.12
C ILE A 205 13.47 39.51 -13.70
N LYS A 206 12.39 40.11 -13.15
CA LYS A 206 11.88 39.69 -11.83
C LYS A 206 11.30 38.27 -11.88
N ILE A 207 10.51 37.98 -12.92
CA ILE A 207 9.98 36.62 -13.13
C ILE A 207 11.11 35.60 -13.25
N TYR A 208 12.23 35.96 -13.89
CA TYR A 208 13.41 35.11 -13.98
C TYR A 208 14.09 34.84 -12.63
N GLU A 209 14.08 35.82 -11.72
CA GLU A 209 14.55 35.65 -10.35
C GLU A 209 13.61 34.70 -9.59
N ASP A 210 12.30 34.92 -9.68
CA ASP A 210 11.27 34.09 -9.06
C ASP A 210 11.29 32.64 -9.62
N GLU A 211 11.54 32.47 -10.92
CA GLU A 211 11.67 31.16 -11.60
C GLU A 211 12.93 30.41 -11.15
N ASP A 212 14.07 31.11 -10.98
CA ASP A 212 15.31 30.53 -10.44
C ASP A 212 15.12 30.09 -8.97
N GLU A 213 14.40 30.87 -8.15
CA GLU A 213 14.09 30.55 -6.76
C GLU A 213 13.15 29.33 -6.67
N ALA A 214 12.05 29.34 -7.41
CA ALA A 214 11.11 28.23 -7.46
C ALA A 214 11.75 26.92 -7.95
N TYR A 215 12.68 27.00 -8.91
CA TYR A 215 13.46 25.84 -9.34
C TYR A 215 14.40 25.34 -8.22
N GLY A 216 15.02 26.24 -7.46
CA GLY A 216 15.82 25.89 -6.28
C GLY A 216 15.02 25.15 -5.21
N ASP A 217 13.79 25.60 -4.97
CA ASP A 217 12.85 24.94 -4.05
C ASP A 217 12.44 23.56 -4.56
N LEU A 218 12.12 23.42 -5.85
CA LEU A 218 11.83 22.13 -6.47
C LEU A 218 12.99 21.15 -6.29
N VAL A 219 14.23 21.57 -6.57
CA VAL A 219 15.42 20.72 -6.37
C VAL A 219 15.59 20.32 -4.92
N THR A 220 15.33 21.23 -3.98
CA THR A 220 15.44 20.95 -2.54
C THR A 220 14.40 19.94 -2.08
N MET A 221 13.13 20.11 -2.47
CA MET A 221 12.04 19.19 -2.13
C MET A 221 12.25 17.82 -2.79
N ALA A 222 12.62 17.80 -4.08
CA ALA A 222 12.94 16.57 -4.80
C ALA A 222 14.11 15.84 -4.13
N THR A 223 15.18 16.56 -3.76
CA THR A 223 16.33 15.97 -3.07
C THR A 223 15.90 15.29 -1.77
N GLN A 224 15.07 15.93 -0.95
CA GLN A 224 14.58 15.35 0.31
C GLN A 224 13.73 14.10 0.07
N PHE A 225 12.80 14.15 -0.89
CA PHE A 225 11.94 13.03 -1.27
C PHE A 225 12.74 11.83 -1.76
N TYR A 226 13.62 12.05 -2.73
CA TYR A 226 14.42 10.97 -3.32
C TYR A 226 15.47 10.44 -2.34
N GLN A 227 15.99 11.25 -1.42
CA GLN A 227 16.83 10.75 -0.32
C GLN A 227 16.05 9.81 0.62
N HIS A 228 14.81 10.16 0.97
CA HIS A 228 13.93 9.29 1.76
C HIS A 228 13.64 7.97 1.03
N GLN A 229 13.34 8.03 -0.27
CA GLN A 229 13.12 6.83 -1.08
C GLN A 229 14.36 5.95 -1.25
N LEU A 230 15.55 6.55 -1.36
CA LEU A 230 16.80 5.80 -1.53
C LEU A 230 17.25 5.09 -0.26
N GLN A 231 16.86 5.58 0.92
CA GLN A 231 17.39 5.10 2.20
C GLN A 231 17.16 3.59 2.43
N PRO A 232 15.94 3.03 2.28
CA PRO A 232 15.72 1.59 2.48
C PRO A 232 16.57 0.72 1.56
N PHE A 233 16.81 1.15 0.32
CA PHE A 233 17.65 0.39 -0.61
C PHE A 233 19.14 0.47 -0.26
N ARG A 234 19.60 1.62 0.25
CA ARG A 234 20.98 1.77 0.75
C ARG A 234 21.22 0.86 1.94
N ASP A 235 20.27 0.82 2.86
CA ASP A 235 20.32 -0.03 4.05
C ASP A 235 20.27 -1.51 3.66
N MET A 236 19.36 -1.90 2.75
CA MET A 236 19.28 -3.27 2.24
C MET A 236 20.57 -3.71 1.53
N ARG A 237 21.18 -2.84 0.74
CA ARG A 237 22.47 -3.12 0.09
C ARG A 237 23.57 -3.35 1.14
N GLU A 238 23.68 -2.46 2.12
CA GLU A 238 24.70 -2.57 3.18
C GLU A 238 24.49 -3.83 4.03
N LEU A 239 23.28 -4.03 4.55
CA LEU A 239 22.93 -5.21 5.35
C LEU A 239 23.20 -6.51 4.58
N SER A 240 22.79 -6.58 3.32
CA SER A 240 23.01 -7.77 2.49
C SER A 240 24.50 -8.03 2.27
N THR A 241 25.30 -7.00 1.98
CA THR A 241 26.76 -7.17 1.83
C THR A 241 27.43 -7.62 3.13
N LEU A 242 27.01 -7.09 4.28
CA LEU A 242 27.53 -7.51 5.58
C LEU A 242 27.21 -8.99 5.87
N ARG A 243 25.96 -9.42 5.63
CA ARG A 243 25.56 -10.82 5.81
C ARG A 243 26.31 -11.77 4.89
N THR A 244 26.46 -11.42 3.61
CA THR A 244 27.27 -12.20 2.67
C THR A 244 28.72 -12.34 3.16
N MET A 245 29.35 -11.25 3.64
CA MET A 245 30.72 -11.30 4.19
C MET A 245 30.82 -12.13 5.46
N GLU A 246 29.84 -12.07 6.36
CA GLU A 246 29.78 -12.88 7.57
C GLU A 246 29.70 -14.37 7.23
N ILE A 247 28.83 -14.75 6.29
CA ILE A 247 28.69 -16.13 5.82
C ILE A 247 30.00 -16.62 5.19
N GLN A 248 30.64 -15.82 4.34
CA GLN A 248 31.93 -16.16 3.74
C GLN A 248 33.02 -16.39 4.80
N LYS A 249 33.06 -15.57 5.86
CA LYS A 249 33.99 -15.78 6.99
C LYS A 249 33.71 -17.09 7.72
N ILE A 250 32.44 -17.42 7.96
CA ILE A 250 32.04 -18.68 8.61
C ILE A 250 32.51 -19.87 7.77
N LEU A 251 32.29 -19.82 6.44
CA LEU A 251 32.71 -20.86 5.51
C LEU A 251 34.24 -21.04 5.45
N GLN A 252 35.02 -19.96 5.62
CA GLN A 252 36.48 -20.02 5.59
C GLN A 252 37.11 -20.47 6.91
N LEU A 253 36.51 -20.10 8.05
CA LEU A 253 37.12 -20.25 9.37
C LEU A 253 36.66 -21.50 10.14
N GLN A 254 35.48 -22.03 9.82
CA GLN A 254 34.89 -23.15 10.56
C GLN A 254 34.91 -24.43 9.72
N GLU A 255 35.29 -25.54 10.34
CA GLU A 255 35.14 -26.87 9.75
C GLU A 255 33.67 -27.30 9.86
N LEU A 256 32.91 -27.05 8.79
CA LEU A 256 31.48 -27.32 8.71
C LEU A 256 31.18 -28.59 7.91
N GLY A 257 30.11 -29.28 8.29
CA GLY A 257 29.62 -30.43 7.51
C GLY A 257 29.02 -29.99 6.17
N PRO A 258 29.00 -30.89 5.16
CA PRO A 258 28.62 -30.53 3.78
C PRO A 258 27.19 -29.98 3.66
N LYS A 259 26.24 -30.49 4.45
CA LYS A 259 24.87 -29.97 4.46
C LYS A 259 24.81 -28.52 4.93
N ARG A 260 25.59 -28.17 5.96
CA ARG A 260 25.62 -26.81 6.52
C ARG A 260 26.33 -25.84 5.59
N VAL A 261 27.37 -26.30 4.88
CA VAL A 261 28.03 -25.53 3.83
C VAL A 261 27.04 -25.16 2.73
N CYS A 262 26.31 -26.15 2.18
CA CYS A 262 25.31 -25.88 1.13
C CYS A 262 24.19 -24.94 1.60
N GLU A 263 23.73 -25.05 2.85
CA GLU A 263 22.74 -24.12 3.41
C GLU A 263 23.25 -22.68 3.45
N LEU A 264 24.49 -22.48 3.91
CA LEU A 264 25.13 -21.18 4.01
C LEU A 264 25.43 -20.58 2.63
N GLU A 265 25.87 -21.40 1.67
CA GLU A 265 26.08 -20.96 0.28
C GLU A 265 24.76 -20.46 -0.32
N ARG A 266 23.67 -21.21 -0.14
CA ARG A 266 22.32 -20.80 -0.58
C ARG A 266 21.88 -19.49 0.09
N GLU A 267 22.13 -19.34 1.39
CA GLU A 267 21.81 -18.11 2.12
C GLU A 267 22.65 -16.92 1.59
N SER A 268 23.94 -17.13 1.33
CA SER A 268 24.84 -16.13 0.73
C SER A 268 24.38 -15.70 -0.66
N GLU A 269 23.90 -16.63 -1.49
CA GLU A 269 23.31 -16.33 -2.81
C GLU A 269 22.03 -15.50 -2.66
N GLU A 270 21.15 -15.84 -1.71
CA GLU A 270 19.94 -15.07 -1.45
C GLU A 270 20.24 -13.63 -1.01
N TRP A 271 21.21 -13.43 -0.10
CA TRP A 271 21.66 -12.10 0.30
C TRP A 271 22.31 -11.34 -0.86
N SER A 272 23.12 -12.01 -1.67
CA SER A 272 23.75 -11.40 -2.84
C SER A 272 22.71 -10.93 -3.87
N ARG A 273 21.66 -11.72 -4.09
CA ARG A 273 20.52 -11.32 -4.93
C ARG A 273 19.79 -10.09 -4.37
N ARG A 274 19.49 -10.06 -3.06
CA ARG A 274 18.86 -8.88 -2.44
C ARG A 274 19.73 -7.63 -2.54
N ALA A 275 21.05 -7.77 -2.43
CA ALA A 275 21.99 -6.66 -2.64
C ALA A 275 21.92 -6.12 -4.07
N ASN A 276 21.90 -7.02 -5.07
CA ASN A 276 21.79 -6.66 -6.48
C ASN A 276 20.45 -5.96 -6.76
N GLU A 277 19.32 -6.53 -6.31
CA GLU A 277 17.99 -5.92 -6.45
C GLU A 277 17.95 -4.50 -5.84
N ALA A 278 18.54 -4.31 -4.65
CA ALA A 278 18.63 -3.00 -4.03
C ALA A 278 19.48 -2.00 -4.83
N VAL A 279 20.61 -2.45 -5.40
CA VAL A 279 21.41 -1.61 -6.33
C VAL A 279 20.59 -1.23 -7.55
N CYS A 280 19.79 -2.16 -8.08
CA CYS A 280 18.93 -1.88 -9.24
C CYS A 280 17.91 -0.78 -8.94
N SER A 281 17.21 -0.90 -7.81
CA SER A 281 16.24 0.10 -7.37
C SER A 281 16.89 1.47 -7.10
N ILE A 282 18.11 1.51 -6.55
CA ILE A 282 18.86 2.77 -6.37
C ILE A 282 19.09 3.47 -7.72
N GLN A 283 19.49 2.72 -8.74
CA GLN A 283 19.73 3.26 -10.08
C GLN A 283 18.44 3.81 -10.70
N ASP A 284 17.33 3.07 -10.60
CA ASP A 284 16.05 3.48 -11.19
C ASP A 284 15.50 4.75 -10.52
N VAL A 285 15.55 4.82 -9.19
CA VAL A 285 15.16 6.01 -8.42
C VAL A 285 16.04 7.21 -8.79
N THR A 286 17.33 6.99 -9.03
CA THR A 286 18.26 8.04 -9.46
C THR A 286 17.91 8.59 -10.85
N VAL A 287 17.50 7.72 -11.78
CA VAL A 287 17.02 8.15 -13.11
C VAL A 287 15.75 9.00 -13.00
N CYS A 288 14.82 8.65 -12.10
CA CYS A 288 13.61 9.44 -11.87
C CYS A 288 13.94 10.86 -11.37
N TYR A 289 14.82 11.00 -10.37
CA TYR A 289 15.27 12.30 -9.87
C TYR A 289 15.84 13.18 -10.98
N PHE A 290 16.83 12.68 -11.73
CA PHE A 290 17.46 13.48 -12.79
C PHE A 290 16.52 13.76 -13.96
N THR A 291 15.51 12.91 -14.19
CA THR A 291 14.48 13.18 -15.20
C THR A 291 13.61 14.36 -14.77
N GLU A 292 13.20 14.44 -13.50
CA GLU A 292 12.42 15.58 -13.00
C GLU A 292 13.19 16.90 -13.06
N THR A 293 14.44 16.94 -12.60
CA THR A 293 15.24 18.17 -12.61
C THR A 293 15.57 18.62 -14.04
N THR A 294 15.93 17.67 -14.92
CA THR A 294 16.25 17.96 -16.33
C THR A 294 15.02 18.41 -17.10
N THR A 295 13.84 17.85 -16.83
CA THR A 295 12.58 18.27 -17.50
C THR A 295 12.18 19.70 -17.12
N ALA A 296 12.28 20.07 -15.84
CA ALA A 296 12.05 21.44 -15.40
C ALA A 296 13.06 22.43 -16.04
N LEU A 297 14.36 22.14 -15.99
CA LEU A 297 15.39 22.98 -16.64
C LEU A 297 15.19 23.11 -18.15
N SER A 298 14.80 22.02 -18.82
CA SER A 298 14.50 22.04 -20.26
C SER A 298 13.32 22.95 -20.58
N GLY A 299 12.29 22.95 -19.73
CA GLY A 299 11.13 23.85 -19.82
C GLY A 299 11.54 25.32 -19.72
N MET A 300 12.27 25.67 -18.66
CA MET A 300 12.77 27.03 -18.42
C MET A 300 13.66 27.51 -19.58
N LEU A 301 14.60 26.68 -20.06
CA LEU A 301 15.50 27.04 -21.16
C LEU A 301 14.73 27.29 -22.46
N LYS A 302 13.78 26.41 -22.81
CA LYS A 302 12.94 26.56 -24.00
C LYS A 302 12.14 27.87 -23.96
N GLN A 303 11.57 28.20 -22.80
CA GLN A 303 10.82 29.44 -22.64
C GLN A 303 11.74 30.66 -22.77
N MET A 304 12.93 30.63 -22.16
CA MET A 304 13.90 31.71 -22.27
C MET A 304 14.43 31.91 -23.70
N GLU A 305 14.56 30.84 -24.49
CA GLU A 305 14.90 30.93 -25.90
C GLU A 305 13.79 31.58 -26.76
N VAL A 306 12.52 31.39 -26.38
CA VAL A 306 11.38 32.09 -26.99
C VAL A 306 11.43 33.58 -26.64
N ASP A 307 11.72 33.90 -25.37
CA ASP A 307 11.82 35.29 -24.91
C ASP A 307 12.98 36.02 -25.62
N ARG A 308 14.12 35.35 -25.83
CA ARG A 308 15.25 35.91 -26.60
C ARG A 308 14.83 36.39 -27.98
N LYS A 309 13.90 35.71 -28.65
CA LYS A 309 13.39 36.10 -29.97
C LYS A 309 12.45 37.32 -29.92
N ARG A 310 11.83 37.59 -28.77
CA ARG A 310 10.94 38.75 -28.56
C ARG A 310 11.71 40.07 -28.37
N PHE A 311 12.93 40.03 -27.84
CA PHE A 311 13.71 41.23 -27.52
C PHE A 311 14.89 41.44 -28.47
N GLY A 312 15.22 42.71 -28.73
CA GLY A 312 16.40 43.06 -29.52
C GLY A 312 17.71 42.74 -28.78
N HIS A 313 18.79 42.54 -29.53
CA HIS A 313 20.10 42.10 -29.00
C HIS A 313 20.63 42.99 -27.86
N ALA A 314 20.48 44.32 -27.96
CA ALA A 314 20.94 45.25 -26.93
C ALA A 314 20.17 45.11 -25.61
N SER A 315 18.85 44.96 -25.68
CA SER A 315 18.01 44.75 -24.48
C SER A 315 18.24 43.38 -23.87
N TRP A 316 18.42 42.33 -24.70
CA TRP A 316 18.65 40.97 -24.24
C TRP A 316 20.00 40.76 -23.54
N ALA A 317 20.97 41.64 -23.75
CA ALA A 317 22.31 41.51 -23.15
C ALA A 317 22.28 41.34 -21.62
N VAL A 318 21.27 41.90 -20.94
CA VAL A 318 21.07 41.76 -19.48
C VAL A 318 20.65 40.33 -19.08
N ALA A 319 19.90 39.63 -19.93
CA ALA A 319 19.42 38.27 -19.68
C ALA A 319 20.37 37.18 -20.17
N THR A 320 21.33 37.50 -21.05
CA THR A 320 22.32 36.55 -21.58
C THR A 320 23.06 35.74 -20.51
N PRO A 321 23.53 36.31 -19.38
CA PRO A 321 24.23 35.53 -18.35
C PRO A 321 23.37 34.41 -17.76
N ARG A 322 22.08 34.67 -17.54
CA ARG A 322 21.13 33.65 -17.04
C ARG A 322 20.90 32.56 -18.09
N LEU A 323 20.78 32.92 -19.37
CA LEU A 323 20.61 31.94 -20.44
C LEU A 323 21.79 30.96 -20.51
N GLU A 324 23.01 31.47 -20.42
CA GLU A 324 24.22 30.62 -20.41
C GLU A 324 24.31 29.77 -19.13
N LYS A 325 23.91 30.31 -17.97
CA LYS A 325 23.78 29.56 -16.71
C LYS A 325 22.80 28.39 -16.86
N LEU A 326 21.61 28.61 -17.43
CA LEU A 326 20.61 27.56 -17.63
C LEU A 326 21.11 26.48 -18.60
N LYS A 327 21.78 26.85 -19.70
CA LYS A 327 22.40 25.88 -20.62
C LYS A 327 23.44 25.02 -19.91
N PHE A 328 24.30 25.65 -19.10
CA PHE A 328 25.32 24.94 -18.33
C PHE A 328 24.69 23.96 -17.32
N LEU A 329 23.69 24.41 -16.56
CA LEU A 329 22.98 23.57 -15.59
C LEU A 329 22.28 22.40 -16.30
N LEU A 330 21.58 22.66 -17.41
CA LEU A 330 20.93 21.61 -18.19
C LEU A 330 21.93 20.59 -18.71
N ALA A 331 23.08 21.02 -19.26
CA ALA A 331 24.11 20.12 -19.74
C ALA A 331 24.68 19.25 -18.60
N LYS A 332 24.88 19.84 -17.41
CA LYS A 332 25.35 19.13 -16.22
C LYS A 332 24.36 18.07 -15.75
N GLU A 333 23.08 18.42 -15.61
CA GLU A 333 22.03 17.49 -15.16
C GLU A 333 21.77 16.40 -16.20
N THR A 334 21.72 16.76 -17.49
CA THR A 334 21.57 15.80 -18.59
C THR A 334 22.71 14.78 -18.59
N LEU A 335 23.96 15.22 -18.33
CA LEU A 335 25.08 14.30 -18.22
C LEU A 335 24.90 13.29 -17.06
N GLN A 336 24.36 13.72 -15.91
CA GLN A 336 24.07 12.80 -14.81
C GLN A 336 22.92 11.84 -15.18
N LEU A 337 21.87 12.34 -15.83
CA LEU A 337 20.78 11.51 -16.32
C LEU A 337 21.26 10.43 -17.29
N MET A 338 22.12 10.80 -18.26
CA MET A 338 22.67 9.86 -19.24
C MET A 338 23.53 8.80 -18.57
N ARG A 339 24.39 9.18 -17.61
CA ARG A 339 25.18 8.22 -16.83
C ARG A 339 24.29 7.25 -16.05
N ALA A 340 23.23 7.75 -15.42
CA ALA A 340 22.30 6.90 -14.68
C ALA A 340 21.54 5.93 -15.60
N ARG A 341 21.09 6.42 -16.77
CA ARG A 341 20.43 5.59 -17.79
C ARG A 341 21.36 4.55 -18.38
N GLU A 342 22.60 4.92 -18.70
CA GLU A 342 23.62 4.00 -19.20
C GLU A 342 23.82 2.82 -18.25
N MET A 343 23.86 3.06 -16.94
CA MET A 343 23.93 1.99 -15.94
C MET A 343 22.73 1.04 -16.00
N CYS A 344 21.49 1.57 -16.10
CA CYS A 344 20.28 0.76 -16.22
C CYS A 344 20.24 -0.05 -17.53
N VAL A 345 20.67 0.54 -18.64
CA VAL A 345 20.71 -0.14 -19.95
C VAL A 345 21.79 -1.22 -19.98
N ASN A 346 22.98 -0.95 -19.44
CA ASN A 346 24.03 -1.95 -19.31
C ASN A 346 23.58 -3.15 -18.46
N ARG A 347 22.91 -2.89 -17.34
CA ARG A 347 22.29 -3.94 -16.52
C ARG A 347 21.28 -4.77 -17.32
N ARG A 348 20.34 -4.13 -18.03
CA ARG A 348 19.37 -4.82 -18.91
C ARG A 348 20.09 -5.69 -19.95
N LYS A 349 21.19 -5.21 -20.53
CA LYS A 349 22.00 -6.00 -21.48
C LYS A 349 22.62 -7.23 -20.82
N ASP A 350 23.14 -7.10 -19.61
CA ASP A 350 23.73 -8.23 -18.89
C ASP A 350 22.66 -9.25 -18.48
N GLU A 351 21.47 -8.81 -18.06
CA GLU A 351 20.32 -9.70 -17.83
C GLU A 351 19.90 -10.47 -19.10
N ILE A 352 19.92 -9.80 -20.27
CA ILE A 352 19.63 -10.45 -21.56
C ILE A 352 20.73 -11.48 -21.90
N LYS A 353 22.01 -11.16 -21.68
CA LYS A 353 23.12 -12.12 -21.88
C LYS A 353 23.00 -13.33 -20.95
N GLU A 354 22.66 -13.13 -19.68
CA GLU A 354 22.43 -14.23 -18.74
C GLU A 354 21.29 -15.13 -19.22
N LYS A 355 20.17 -14.54 -19.65
CA LYS A 355 19.04 -15.28 -20.24
C LYS A 355 19.48 -16.06 -21.48
N MET A 356 20.21 -15.45 -22.40
CA MET A 356 20.77 -16.12 -23.59
C MET A 356 21.66 -17.30 -23.21
N SER A 357 22.53 -17.16 -22.20
CA SER A 357 23.41 -18.23 -21.73
C SER A 357 22.68 -19.38 -21.04
N GLY A 358 21.50 -19.12 -20.47
CA GLY A 358 20.63 -20.11 -19.82
C GLY A 358 19.67 -20.83 -20.77
N VAL A 359 19.59 -20.41 -22.04
CA VAL A 359 18.78 -21.09 -23.06
C VAL A 359 19.38 -22.47 -23.34
N CYS A 360 18.73 -23.52 -22.86
CA CYS A 360 19.13 -24.90 -23.13
C CYS A 360 18.94 -25.25 -24.62
N ASP A 361 19.67 -26.25 -25.13
CA ASP A 361 19.67 -26.75 -26.54
C ASP A 361 18.29 -27.11 -27.14
N GLY A 362 17.20 -27.04 -26.37
CA GLY A 362 15.83 -27.33 -26.79
C GLY A 362 14.89 -26.12 -26.92
N ALA A 363 15.37 -24.89 -26.71
CA ALA A 363 14.55 -23.70 -26.91
C ALA A 363 14.30 -23.43 -28.40
N SER A 364 13.15 -22.84 -28.71
CA SER A 364 12.81 -22.46 -30.07
C SER A 364 13.81 -21.42 -30.58
N VAL A 365 14.27 -21.54 -31.83
CA VAL A 365 15.10 -20.53 -32.50
C VAL A 365 14.47 -19.12 -32.38
N CYS A 366 13.14 -19.06 -32.36
CA CYS A 366 12.40 -17.82 -32.18
C CYS A 366 12.62 -17.14 -30.82
N ASP A 367 12.91 -17.90 -29.75
CA ASP A 367 13.14 -17.33 -28.42
C ASP A 367 14.52 -16.63 -28.34
N VAL A 368 15.51 -17.17 -29.07
CA VAL A 368 16.84 -16.57 -29.19
C VAL A 368 16.79 -15.31 -30.05
N ASP A 369 16.10 -15.35 -31.20
CA ASP A 369 15.93 -14.18 -32.09
C ASP A 369 15.30 -12.98 -31.36
N VAL A 370 14.32 -13.23 -30.48
CA VAL A 370 13.68 -12.19 -29.66
C VAL A 370 14.67 -11.58 -28.66
N LEU A 371 15.49 -12.40 -28.00
CA LEU A 371 16.50 -11.92 -27.06
C LEU A 371 17.60 -11.12 -27.79
N GLU A 372 18.01 -11.57 -28.98
CA GLU A 372 18.97 -10.84 -29.82
C GLU A 372 18.42 -9.46 -30.21
N LEU A 373 17.16 -9.39 -30.64
CA LEU A 373 16.51 -8.12 -30.96
C LEU A 373 16.49 -7.17 -29.76
N GLN A 374 16.10 -7.67 -28.57
CA GLN A 374 16.10 -6.87 -27.34
C GLN A 374 17.49 -6.37 -26.96
N TYR A 375 18.53 -7.17 -27.21
CA TYR A 375 19.92 -6.77 -27.00
C TYR A 375 20.34 -5.65 -27.97
N TYR A 376 20.00 -5.78 -29.26
CA TYR A 376 20.26 -4.74 -30.25
C TYR A 376 19.52 -3.44 -29.93
N GLU A 377 18.26 -3.51 -29.52
CA GLU A 377 17.47 -2.34 -29.07
C GLU A 377 18.15 -1.66 -27.88
N ALA A 378 18.55 -2.42 -26.85
CA ALA A 378 19.28 -1.88 -25.71
C ALA A 378 20.63 -1.27 -26.11
N GLN A 379 21.29 -1.83 -27.12
CA GLN A 379 22.54 -1.26 -27.64
C GLN A 379 22.31 0.04 -28.40
N LEU A 380 21.21 0.18 -29.14
CA LEU A 380 20.84 1.43 -29.81
C LEU A 380 20.53 2.53 -28.77
N GLU A 381 19.83 2.20 -27.68
CA GLU A 381 19.54 3.12 -26.57
C GLU A 381 20.80 3.71 -25.89
N LEU A 382 21.97 3.09 -26.02
CA LEU A 382 23.24 3.63 -25.49
C LEU A 382 23.90 4.66 -26.40
N TYR A 383 23.59 4.62 -27.71
CA TYR A 383 24.20 5.49 -28.70
C TYR A 383 23.34 6.71 -29.04
N ASP A 384 22.04 6.65 -28.77
CA ASP A 384 21.09 7.77 -28.83
C ASP A 384 21.15 8.64 -27.55
#